data_AF-A0A7J7NSU1-F1
#
_entry.id   AF-A0A7J7NSU1-F1
#
_cell.length_a   1.000
_cell.length_b   1.000
_cell.length_c   1.000
_cell.angle_alpha   90.00
_cell.angle_beta   90.00
_cell.angle_gamma   90.00
#
_symmetry.space_group_name_H-M   'P 1'
#
loop_
_entity.id
_entity.type
_entity.pdbx_description
1 polymer ?
#
loop_
_entity_poly.entity_id
_entity_poly.type
_entity_poly.pdbx_seq_one_letter_code
_entity_poly.pdbx_strand_id
1 'polypeptide(L)'
;MVEFSKSAGLQETAAEALVSLLSIRSNRKELVKDEKSLSRFVQMLDPNTESICKKLSVVLISAIIAGGSNGCRKRLILEGACHHLQKLLQMEVVGAKKVLQRLVVNRLKNIFSRTWQD
;
A
#
# COMPACT_ATOMS: atom_id res chain seq x y z
N MET A 1 -32.14 5.20 5.54
CA MET A 1 -31.98 4.04 4.64
C MET A 1 -31.11 4.46 3.47
N VAL A 2 -29.89 3.94 3.39
CA VAL A 2 -29.12 3.92 2.14
C VAL A 2 -28.60 2.50 2.02
N GLU A 3 -29.20 1.72 1.13
CA GLU A 3 -28.79 0.35 0.86
C GLU A 3 -27.41 0.34 0.18
N PHE A 4 -26.44 -0.34 0.78
CA PHE A 4 -25.07 -0.48 0.26
C PHE A 4 -24.90 -1.63 -0.76
N SER A 5 -26.00 -2.11 -1.33
CA SER A 5 -26.01 -3.29 -2.23
C SER A 5 -25.41 -3.03 -3.62
N LYS A 6 -25.00 -1.79 -3.94
CA LYS A 6 -24.29 -1.40 -5.20
C LYS A 6 -22.83 -0.96 -4.99
N SER A 7 -22.37 -0.88 -3.74
CA SER A 7 -21.09 -0.23 -3.37
C SER A 7 -19.85 -1.08 -3.63
N ALA A 8 -19.92 -2.40 -3.40
CA ALA A 8 -18.74 -3.27 -3.51
C ALA A 8 -18.17 -3.30 -4.93
N GLY A 9 -19.03 -3.47 -5.94
CA GLY A 9 -18.61 -3.45 -7.34
C GLY A 9 -18.02 -2.10 -7.77
N LEU A 10 -18.58 -0.97 -7.29
CA LEU A 10 -18.03 0.35 -7.58
C LEU A 10 -16.63 0.55 -6.99
N GLN A 11 -16.40 0.06 -5.76
CA GLN A 11 -15.08 0.12 -5.14
C GLN A 11 -14.07 -0.76 -5.87
N GLU A 12 -14.49 -1.96 -6.30
CA GLU A 12 -13.65 -2.87 -7.09
C GLU A 12 -13.28 -2.23 -8.43
N THR A 13 -14.24 -1.69 -9.18
CA THR A 13 -13.98 -1.01 -10.45
C THR A 13 -13.07 0.21 -10.26
N ALA A 14 -13.29 1.02 -9.22
CA ALA A 14 -12.44 2.17 -8.92
C ALA A 14 -11.01 1.74 -8.54
N ALA A 15 -10.88 0.68 -7.74
CA ALA A 15 -9.58 0.13 -7.36
C ALA A 15 -8.85 -0.46 -8.58
N GLU A 16 -9.53 -1.16 -9.47
CA GLU A 16 -8.96 -1.68 -10.73
C GLU A 16 -8.48 -0.55 -11.64
N ALA A 17 -9.28 0.52 -11.79
CA ALA A 17 -8.88 1.70 -12.54
C ALA A 17 -7.64 2.36 -11.93
N LEU A 18 -7.61 2.53 -10.60
CA LEU A 18 -6.44 3.06 -9.89
C LEU A 18 -5.21 2.18 -10.05
N VAL A 19 -5.34 0.86 -9.91
CA VAL A 19 -4.23 -0.09 -10.10
C VAL A 19 -3.71 -0.01 -11.53
N SER A 20 -4.60 0.11 -12.51
CA SER A 20 -4.24 0.29 -13.93
C SER A 20 -3.48 1.59 -14.16
N LEU A 21 -3.94 2.71 -13.58
CA LEU A 21 -3.20 3.98 -13.62
C LEU A 21 -1.84 3.87 -12.93
N LEU A 22 -1.77 3.16 -11.80
CA LEU A 22 -0.54 2.89 -11.07
C LEU A 22 0.32 1.81 -11.73
N SER A 23 -0.11 1.15 -12.80
CA SER A 23 0.80 0.32 -13.60
C SER A 23 1.80 1.19 -14.39
N ILE A 24 1.41 2.44 -14.68
CA ILE A 24 2.21 3.42 -15.41
C ILE A 24 3.21 4.10 -14.46
N ARG A 25 4.50 4.07 -14.82
CA ARG A 25 5.59 4.53 -13.95
C ARG A 25 5.52 6.02 -13.61
N SER A 26 5.16 6.87 -14.57
CA SER A 26 5.03 8.32 -14.37
C SER A 26 3.94 8.64 -13.35
N ASN A 27 2.76 8.04 -13.51
CA ASN A 27 1.62 8.21 -12.59
C ASN A 27 1.98 7.81 -11.17
N ARG A 28 2.64 6.65 -10.99
CA ARG A 28 3.13 6.24 -9.66
C ARG A 28 4.10 7.25 -9.05
N LYS A 29 5.06 7.74 -9.85
CA LYS A 29 6.06 8.70 -9.36
C LYS A 29 5.39 9.99 -8.89
N GLU A 30 4.38 10.45 -9.61
CA GLU A 30 3.66 11.67 -9.26
C GLU A 30 2.81 11.47 -8.02
N LEU A 31 2.04 10.37 -7.94
CA LEU A 31 1.24 10.03 -6.77
C LEU A 31 2.08 9.95 -5.49
N VAL A 32 3.26 9.33 -5.57
CA VAL A 32 4.16 9.15 -4.41
C VAL A 32 4.76 10.47 -3.92
N LYS A 33 4.75 11.54 -4.72
CA LYS A 33 5.16 12.88 -4.24
C LYS A 33 4.09 13.52 -3.38
N ASP A 34 2.82 13.21 -3.61
CA ASP A 34 1.72 13.75 -2.81
C ASP A 34 1.57 13.00 -1.48
N GLU A 35 2.06 13.63 -0.42
CA GLU A 35 2.02 13.10 0.95
C GLU A 35 0.58 12.89 1.44
N LYS A 36 -0.36 13.75 1.03
CA LYS A 36 -1.77 13.61 1.41
C LYS A 36 -2.37 12.35 0.80
N SER A 37 -2.10 12.07 -0.47
CA SER A 37 -2.51 10.83 -1.12
C SER A 37 -1.93 9.62 -0.42
N LEU A 38 -0.63 9.60 -0.12
CA LEU A 38 0.00 8.48 0.60
C LEU A 38 -0.63 8.25 1.97
N SER A 39 -0.85 9.30 2.74
CA SER A 39 -1.49 9.23 4.07
C SER A 39 -2.88 8.61 3.97
N ARG A 40 -3.67 9.02 2.97
CA ARG A 40 -5.00 8.42 2.72
C ARG A 40 -4.90 6.93 2.41
N PHE A 41 -3.98 6.50 1.56
CA PHE A 41 -3.80 5.05 1.29
C PHE A 41 -3.41 4.27 2.53
N VAL A 42 -2.63 4.84 3.43
CA VAL A 42 -2.28 4.19 4.70
C VAL A 42 -3.50 4.12 5.64
N GLN A 43 -4.31 5.18 5.72
CA GLN A 43 -5.57 5.16 6.47
C GLN A 43 -6.57 4.12 5.92
N MET A 44 -6.56 3.84 4.62
CA MET A 44 -7.37 2.77 4.02
C MET A 44 -6.95 1.36 4.49
N LEU A 45 -5.71 1.19 5.00
CA LEU A 45 -5.28 -0.06 5.61
C LEU A 45 -5.78 -0.22 7.04
N ASP A 46 -6.24 0.85 7.71
CA ASP A 46 -6.71 0.76 9.07
C ASP A 46 -7.86 -0.25 9.16
N PRO A 47 -7.74 -1.32 9.97
CA PRO A 47 -8.81 -2.28 10.21
C PRO A 47 -10.14 -1.62 10.59
N ASN A 48 -10.10 -0.48 11.27
CA ASN A 48 -11.30 0.25 11.73
C ASN A 48 -12.00 1.06 10.61
N THR A 49 -11.38 1.20 9.44
CA THR A 49 -12.00 1.92 8.30
C THR A 49 -13.07 1.05 7.62
N GLU A 50 -14.31 1.09 8.09
CA GLU A 50 -15.41 0.25 7.59
C GLU A 50 -15.84 0.55 6.16
N SER A 51 -15.55 1.75 5.66
CA SER A 51 -16.03 2.23 4.37
C SER A 51 -15.34 1.60 3.16
N ILE A 52 -14.25 0.84 3.33
CA ILE A 52 -13.39 0.37 2.23
C ILE A 52 -13.02 -1.10 2.43
N CYS A 53 -13.17 -1.90 1.37
CA CYS A 53 -12.74 -3.30 1.37
C CYS A 53 -11.23 -3.43 1.64
N LYS A 54 -10.88 -4.22 2.68
CA LYS A 54 -9.48 -4.39 3.14
C LYS A 54 -8.59 -5.04 2.09
N LYS A 55 -9.14 -5.95 1.28
CA LYS A 55 -8.40 -6.55 0.17
C LYS A 55 -7.98 -5.49 -0.84
N LEU A 56 -8.86 -4.54 -1.15
CA LEU A 56 -8.57 -3.47 -2.11
C LEU A 56 -7.48 -2.53 -1.61
N SER A 57 -7.49 -2.16 -0.32
CA SER A 57 -6.44 -1.30 0.25
C SER A 57 -5.07 -1.98 0.22
N VAL A 58 -5.00 -3.30 0.49
CA VAL A 58 -3.78 -4.10 0.33
C VAL A 58 -3.29 -4.13 -1.12
N VAL A 59 -4.19 -4.29 -2.10
CA VAL A 59 -3.84 -4.27 -3.54
C VAL A 59 -3.29 -2.90 -3.95
N LEU A 60 -3.92 -1.80 -3.52
CA LEU A 60 -3.48 -0.44 -3.86
C LEU A 60 -2.08 -0.15 -3.29
N ILE A 61 -1.84 -0.48 -2.02
CA ILE A 61 -0.51 -0.33 -1.42
C ILE A 61 0.52 -1.19 -2.15
N SER A 62 0.15 -2.42 -2.53
CA SER A 62 1.02 -3.30 -3.35
C SER A 62 1.40 -2.65 -4.69
N ALA A 63 0.45 -2.01 -5.37
CA ALA A 63 0.69 -1.31 -6.64
C ALA A 63 1.62 -0.11 -6.47
N ILE A 64 1.45 0.67 -5.40
CA ILE A 64 2.31 1.81 -5.05
C ILE A 64 3.76 1.34 -4.81
N ILE A 65 3.95 0.28 -4.01
CA ILE A 65 5.30 -0.20 -3.68
C ILE A 65 5.99 -0.93 -4.83
N ALA A 66 5.25 -1.51 -5.78
CA ALA A 66 5.80 -2.31 -6.89
C ALA A 66 6.76 -1.52 -7.80
N GLY A 67 6.51 -0.22 -7.98
CA GLY A 67 7.41 0.69 -8.70
C GLY A 67 7.98 1.82 -7.86
N GLY A 68 7.81 1.74 -6.53
CA GLY A 68 8.19 2.78 -5.58
C GLY A 68 9.67 2.76 -5.21
N SER A 69 10.23 3.94 -4.96
CA SER A 69 11.61 4.11 -4.47
C SER A 69 11.75 3.69 -3.00
N ASN A 70 12.98 3.60 -2.51
CA ASN A 70 13.25 3.41 -1.06
C ASN A 70 12.59 4.52 -0.22
N GLY A 71 12.53 5.76 -0.72
CA GLY A 71 11.88 6.88 -0.04
C GLY A 71 10.37 6.67 0.13
N CYS A 72 9.69 6.16 -0.90
CA CYS A 72 8.27 5.82 -0.83
C CYS A 72 7.96 4.84 0.30
N ARG A 73 8.74 3.75 0.37
CA ARG A 73 8.56 2.73 1.42
C ARG A 73 8.81 3.31 2.80
N LYS A 74 9.86 4.13 2.98
CA LYS A 74 10.13 4.80 4.26
C LYS A 74 8.96 5.68 4.70
N ARG A 75 8.38 6.48 3.78
CA ARG A 75 7.22 7.31 4.10
C ARG A 75 6.00 6.48 4.49
N LEU A 76 5.68 5.43 3.73
CA LEU A 76 4.60 4.51 4.10
C LEU A 76 4.80 3.88 5.49
N ILE A 77 6.05 3.54 5.85
CA ILE A 77 6.39 3.02 7.18
C ILE A 77 6.17 4.08 8.26
N LEU A 78 6.61 5.32 8.04
CA LEU A 78 6.43 6.45 8.97
C LEU A 78 4.96 6.77 9.22
N GLU A 79 4.11 6.69 8.19
CA GLU A 79 2.66 6.83 8.29
C GLU A 79 1.96 5.65 9.00
N GLY A 80 2.70 4.61 9.39
CA GLY A 80 2.15 3.49 10.16
C GLY A 80 1.63 2.31 9.35
N ALA A 81 1.92 2.23 8.04
CA ALA A 81 1.43 1.14 7.18
C ALA A 81 1.81 -0.26 7.69
N CYS A 82 2.99 -0.41 8.32
CA CYS A 82 3.42 -1.69 8.89
C CYS A 82 2.49 -2.19 10.00
N HIS A 83 2.05 -1.30 10.89
CA HIS A 83 1.16 -1.63 11.99
C HIS A 83 -0.21 -2.11 11.48
N HIS A 84 -0.78 -1.36 10.53
CA HIS A 84 -2.04 -1.74 9.91
C HIS A 84 -1.93 -3.07 9.16
N LEU A 85 -0.86 -3.28 8.38
CA LEU A 85 -0.64 -4.55 7.67
C LEU A 85 -0.43 -5.74 8.61
N GLN A 86 0.18 -5.55 9.79
CA GLN A 86 0.28 -6.60 10.81
C GLN A 86 -1.11 -6.99 11.35
N LYS A 87 -1.98 -6.01 11.64
CA LYS A 87 -3.36 -6.30 12.03
C LYS A 87 -4.15 -6.99 10.91
N LEU A 88 -4.03 -6.50 9.67
CA LEU A 88 -4.68 -7.14 8.51
C LEU A 88 -4.16 -8.57 8.26
N LEU A 89 -2.89 -8.84 8.58
CA LEU A 89 -2.33 -10.20 8.54
C LEU A 89 -2.96 -11.11 9.61
N GLN A 90 -3.18 -10.61 10.82
CA GLN A 90 -3.88 -11.35 11.89
C GLN A 90 -5.35 -11.64 11.53
N MET A 91 -5.96 -10.75 10.74
CA MET A 91 -7.29 -10.94 10.15
C MET A 91 -7.28 -11.79 8.87
N GLU A 92 -6.14 -12.40 8.52
CA GLU A 92 -5.96 -13.26 7.34
C GLU A 92 -6.30 -12.59 5.99
N VAL A 93 -6.19 -11.26 5.91
CA VAL A 93 -6.45 -10.53 4.66
C VAL A 93 -5.40 -10.90 3.61
N VAL A 94 -5.89 -11.39 2.48
CA VAL A 94 -5.07 -11.87 1.36
C VAL A 94 -4.06 -10.81 0.92
N GLY A 95 -2.79 -11.22 0.82
CA GLY A 95 -1.71 -10.36 0.34
C GLY A 95 -1.04 -9.49 1.40
N ALA A 96 -1.62 -9.32 2.59
CA ALA A 96 -1.07 -8.47 3.65
C ALA A 96 0.37 -8.87 4.04
N LYS A 97 0.62 -10.18 4.20
CA LYS A 97 1.96 -10.73 4.48
C LYS A 97 3.00 -10.31 3.44
N LYS A 98 2.65 -10.44 2.15
CA LYS A 98 3.55 -10.16 1.03
C LYS A 98 3.88 -8.67 0.93
N VAL A 99 2.88 -7.82 1.15
CA VAL A 99 3.06 -6.36 1.17
C VAL A 99 3.93 -5.93 2.35
N LEU A 100 3.66 -6.45 3.55
CA LEU A 100 4.46 -6.20 4.75
C LEU A 100 5.93 -6.58 4.53
N GLN A 101 6.19 -7.78 4.01
CA GLN A 101 7.54 -8.22 3.70
C GLN A 101 8.23 -7.28 2.70
N ARG A 102 7.56 -6.90 1.60
CA ARG A 102 8.13 -5.97 0.60
C ARG A 102 8.46 -4.58 1.17
N LEU A 103 7.68 -4.09 2.13
CA LEU A 103 7.99 -2.83 2.83
C LEU A 103 9.27 -2.97 3.67
N VAL A 104 9.45 -4.09 4.36
CA VAL A 104 10.53 -4.30 5.34
C VAL A 104 11.84 -4.84 4.72
N VAL A 105 11.78 -5.63 3.65
CA VAL A 105 12.90 -6.41 3.07
C VAL A 105 14.10 -5.56 2.59
N ASN A 106 13.98 -4.25 2.44
CA ASN A 106 15.10 -3.40 2.01
C ASN A 106 16.02 -2.89 3.14
N ARG A 107 15.76 -3.21 4.42
CA ARG A 107 16.74 -2.91 5.47
C ARG A 107 18.05 -3.71 5.32
N LEU A 108 18.00 -4.92 4.76
CA LEU A 108 19.17 -5.82 4.71
C LEU A 108 20.06 -5.62 3.47
N LYS A 109 19.49 -5.28 2.30
CA LYS A 109 20.29 -5.09 1.07
C LYS A 109 21.19 -3.84 1.12
N ASN A 110 20.80 -2.81 1.86
CA ASN A 110 21.53 -1.55 1.92
C ASN A 110 22.72 -1.58 2.92
N ILE A 111 22.83 -2.64 3.72
CA ILE A 111 23.97 -2.90 4.61
C ILE A 111 25.06 -3.62 3.81
N PHE A 112 24.69 -4.62 3.01
CA PHE A 112 25.61 -5.38 2.15
C PHE A 112 26.16 -4.60 0.95
N SER A 113 25.61 -3.45 0.58
CA SER A 113 26.21 -2.60 -0.47
C SER A 113 27.24 -1.60 0.08
N ARG A 114 27.39 -1.47 1.40
CA ARG A 114 28.35 -0.56 2.04
C ARG A 114 29.63 -1.24 2.51
N THR A 115 29.64 -2.57 2.61
CA THR A 115 30.78 -3.34 3.15
C THR A 115 31.65 -3.98 2.06
N TRP A 116 31.49 -3.59 0.79
CA TRP A 116 32.23 -4.15 -0.36
C TRP A 116 32.85 -3.04 -1.23
N GLN A 117 33.15 -1.89 -0.62
CA GLN A 117 33.80 -0.77 -1.28
C GLN A 117 35.07 -0.30 -0.55
N ASP A 118 35.61 -1.15 0.33
CA ASP A 118 36.94 -1.01 0.94
C ASP A 118 37.83 -2.16 0.49
#